data_AF-A0A838VMR0-F1
#
_entry.id   AF-A0A838VMR0-F1
#
_cell.length_a   1.000
_cell.length_b   1.000
_cell.length_c   1.000
_cell.angle_alpha   90.00
_cell.angle_beta   90.00
_cell.angle_gamma   90.00
#
_symmetry.space_group_name_H-M   'P 1'
#
loop_
_entity.id
_entity.type
_entity.pdbx_description
1 polymer ?
#
loop_
_entity_poly.entity_id
_entity_poly.type
_entity_poly.pdbx_seq_one_letter_code
_entity_poly.pdbx_strand_id
1 'polypeptide(L)'
;MRIPLDYYRILGLPLAASHEQLQQAYSDRTVQLPRREYSDAAIIARKQIIEEAYAVLSDSKQRTAYDESYLAQTYNDPSVGTRTGANRSQIEPQTSSIEISPNEFVGALLILQELGEYELVLKLGRPYFKNTTTNTPTELSSSVEESATERADIVLTVTFACLELGREQWQQGQYENAATSLETGQELLKSEGLFDSVRLEIQADISKLRPYRILELLALPEENFAQRRQGLQLLQTILQERGGIDGALNDGSGLN
;
A
#
# COMPACT_ATOMS: atom_id res chain seq x y z
N MET A 1 5.11 18.53 4.46
CA MET A 1 5.14 17.93 3.10
C MET A 1 3.71 17.71 2.61
N ARG A 2 3.47 17.55 1.31
CA ARG A 2 2.10 17.36 0.78
C ARG A 2 1.83 15.92 0.36
N ILE A 3 0.67 15.39 0.74
CA ILE A 3 0.21 14.05 0.39
C ILE A 3 -1.14 14.18 -0.34
N PRO A 4 -1.34 13.45 -1.45
CA PRO A 4 -2.63 13.42 -2.18
C PRO A 4 -3.73 12.69 -1.39
N LEU A 5 -4.27 13.39 -0.41
CA LEU A 5 -5.38 13.04 0.47
C LEU A 5 -6.25 14.29 0.67
N ASP A 6 -7.51 14.07 1.01
CA ASP A 6 -8.45 15.10 1.43
C ASP A 6 -9.20 14.66 2.70
N TYR A 7 -9.75 15.61 3.44
CA TYR A 7 -10.35 15.34 4.76
C TYR A 7 -11.57 14.43 4.66
N TYR A 8 -12.32 14.46 3.56
CA TYR A 8 -13.46 13.57 3.36
C TYR A 8 -13.01 12.13 3.10
N ARG A 9 -11.98 11.93 2.27
CA ARG A 9 -11.36 10.62 2.05
C ARG A 9 -10.74 10.04 3.31
N ILE A 10 -10.08 10.88 4.12
CA ILE A 10 -9.52 10.46 5.42
C ILE A 10 -10.63 9.91 6.32
N LEU A 11 -11.84 10.45 6.28
CA LEU A 11 -12.99 9.92 7.04
C LEU A 11 -13.83 8.89 6.27
N GLY A 12 -13.52 8.61 5.00
CA GLY A 12 -14.30 7.67 4.17
C GLY A 12 -15.71 8.17 3.84
N LEU A 13 -15.89 9.49 3.73
CA LEU A 13 -17.19 10.13 3.54
C LEU A 13 -17.28 10.90 2.22
N PRO A 14 -18.48 11.08 1.64
CA PRO A 14 -18.70 12.01 0.54
C PRO A 14 -18.78 13.46 1.04
N LEU A 15 -18.55 14.45 0.14
CA LEU A 15 -18.67 15.88 0.47
C LEU A 15 -20.03 16.27 1.06
N ALA A 16 -21.10 15.55 0.68
CA ALA A 16 -22.46 15.80 1.14
C ALA A 16 -22.76 15.23 2.54
N ALA A 17 -21.78 14.64 3.23
CA ALA A 17 -21.99 13.98 4.52
C ALA A 17 -22.54 14.92 5.60
N SER A 18 -23.50 14.44 6.39
CA SER A 18 -24.06 15.19 7.53
C SER A 18 -23.09 15.26 8.71
N HIS A 19 -23.37 16.14 9.67
CA HIS A 19 -22.58 16.24 10.91
C HIS A 19 -22.63 14.93 11.73
N GLU A 20 -23.79 14.26 11.78
CA GLU A 20 -23.93 12.96 12.44
C GLU A 20 -23.06 11.89 11.75
N GLN A 21 -23.02 11.88 10.41
CA GLN A 21 -22.16 10.97 9.65
C GLN A 21 -20.67 11.24 9.90
N LEU A 22 -20.26 12.52 10.01
CA LEU A 22 -18.89 12.89 10.37
C LEU A 22 -18.50 12.36 11.74
N GLN A 23 -19.36 12.55 12.75
CA GLN A 23 -19.10 12.09 14.11
C GLN A 23 -19.02 10.55 14.17
N GLN A 24 -19.93 9.85 13.48
CA GLN A 24 -19.92 8.40 13.41
C GLN A 24 -18.65 7.87 12.74
N ALA A 25 -18.28 8.41 11.57
CA ALA A 25 -17.07 8.00 10.85
C ALA A 25 -15.79 8.25 11.67
N TYR A 26 -15.69 9.39 12.36
CA TYR A 26 -14.59 9.69 13.26
C TYR A 26 -14.48 8.64 14.39
N SER A 27 -15.61 8.30 15.03
CA SER A 27 -15.65 7.28 16.07
C SER A 27 -15.19 5.91 15.54
N ASP A 28 -15.73 5.49 14.39
CA ASP A 28 -15.42 4.19 13.79
C ASP A 28 -13.93 4.08 13.40
N ARG A 29 -13.37 5.12 12.75
CA ARG A 29 -11.95 5.13 12.37
C ARG A 29 -10.99 5.21 13.56
N THR A 30 -11.42 5.79 14.67
CA THR A 30 -10.63 5.86 15.91
C THR A 30 -10.58 4.50 16.62
N VAL A 31 -11.66 3.73 16.56
CA VAL A 31 -11.71 2.37 17.15
C VAL A 31 -10.98 1.35 16.27
N GLN A 32 -11.00 1.52 14.95
CA GLN A 32 -10.29 0.65 14.02
C GLN A 32 -8.77 0.85 14.14
N LEU A 33 -8.10 -0.11 14.76
CA LEU A 33 -6.64 -0.13 14.88
C LEU A 33 -5.97 -0.81 13.68
N PRO A 34 -4.78 -0.33 13.24
CA PRO A 34 -3.92 -1.04 12.31
C PRO A 34 -3.49 -2.42 12.82
N ARG A 35 -2.78 -3.15 11.95
CA ARG A 35 -2.12 -4.42 12.33
C ARG A 35 -1.20 -4.24 13.56
N ARG A 36 -1.10 -5.28 14.38
CA ARG A 36 -0.38 -5.23 15.68
C ARG A 36 1.13 -5.01 15.56
N GLU A 37 1.69 -5.21 14.37
CA GLU A 37 3.11 -5.04 14.09
C GLU A 37 3.53 -3.57 14.06
N TYR A 38 2.58 -2.63 13.95
CA TYR A 38 2.84 -1.20 13.97
C TYR A 38 3.19 -0.68 15.36
N SER A 39 4.07 0.31 15.41
CA SER A 39 4.40 1.01 16.65
C SER A 39 3.26 1.92 17.14
N ASP A 40 3.28 2.24 18.44
CA ASP A 40 2.37 3.24 19.02
C ASP A 40 2.52 4.61 18.35
N ALA A 41 3.74 4.97 17.93
CA ALA A 41 4.01 6.24 17.23
C ALA A 41 3.27 6.31 15.89
N ALA A 42 3.26 5.23 15.12
CA ALA A 42 2.51 5.15 13.86
C ALA A 42 1.00 5.23 14.09
N ILE A 43 0.50 4.58 15.15
CA ILE A 43 -0.93 4.63 15.53
C ILE A 43 -1.33 6.06 15.94
N ILE A 44 -0.48 6.75 16.72
CA ILE A 44 -0.70 8.14 17.12
C ILE A 44 -0.68 9.07 15.91
N ALA A 45 0.31 8.93 15.01
CA ALA A 45 0.40 9.72 13.78
C ALA A 45 -0.84 9.57 12.89
N ARG A 46 -1.32 8.33 12.70
CA ARG A 46 -2.57 8.05 12.00
C ARG A 46 -3.76 8.75 12.66
N LYS A 47 -3.85 8.64 13.99
CA LYS A 47 -4.95 9.22 14.76
C LYS A 47 -4.97 10.76 14.67
N GLN A 48 -3.81 11.41 14.71
CA GLN A 48 -3.70 12.87 14.58
C GLN A 48 -4.29 13.37 13.26
N ILE A 49 -4.00 12.70 12.14
CA ILE A 49 -4.55 13.07 10.83
C ILE A 49 -6.08 12.89 10.79
N ILE A 50 -6.61 11.83 11.40
CA ILE A 50 -8.06 11.60 11.51
C ILE A 50 -8.73 12.68 12.38
N GLU A 51 -8.10 13.05 13.49
CA GLU A 51 -8.57 14.12 14.38
C GLU A 51 -8.56 15.48 13.70
N GLU A 52 -7.52 15.80 12.93
CA GLU A 52 -7.44 17.03 12.14
C GLU A 52 -8.56 17.08 11.08
N ALA A 53 -8.73 16.01 10.32
CA ALA A 53 -9.80 15.92 9.32
C ALA A 53 -11.18 16.12 9.93
N TYR A 54 -11.44 15.50 11.09
CA TYR A 54 -12.69 15.69 11.81
C TYR A 54 -12.84 17.10 12.37
N ALA A 55 -11.79 17.70 12.94
CA ALA A 55 -11.83 19.06 13.48
C ALA A 55 -12.20 20.08 12.41
N VAL A 56 -11.59 19.99 11.22
CA VAL A 56 -11.90 20.87 10.09
C VAL A 56 -13.32 20.67 9.58
N LEU A 57 -13.75 19.42 9.40
CA LEU A 57 -15.06 19.12 8.81
C LEU A 57 -16.23 19.27 9.79
N SER A 58 -15.99 19.21 11.10
CA SER A 58 -17.04 19.40 12.12
C SER A 58 -17.34 20.88 12.38
N ASP A 59 -16.38 21.79 12.18
CA ASP A 59 -16.61 23.23 12.26
C ASP A 59 -17.22 23.76 10.95
N SER A 60 -18.43 24.34 11.04
CA SER A 60 -19.16 24.81 9.86
C SER A 60 -18.40 25.85 9.03
N LYS A 61 -17.62 26.74 9.65
CA LYS A 61 -16.89 27.79 8.93
C LYS A 61 -15.66 27.20 8.25
N GLN A 62 -14.92 26.34 8.96
CA GLN A 62 -13.74 25.67 8.41
C GLN A 62 -14.13 24.72 7.27
N ARG A 63 -15.21 23.95 7.43
CA ARG A 63 -15.73 23.09 6.37
C ARG A 63 -16.12 23.87 5.12
N THR A 64 -16.86 24.98 5.25
CA THR A 64 -17.21 25.82 4.09
C THR A 64 -15.97 26.38 3.40
N ALA A 65 -15.00 26.90 4.16
CA ALA A 65 -13.75 27.41 3.57
C ALA A 65 -12.94 26.30 2.87
N TYR A 66 -12.92 25.10 3.47
CA TYR A 66 -12.29 23.93 2.88
C TYR A 66 -12.97 23.51 1.58
N ASP A 67 -14.30 23.39 1.58
CA ASP A 67 -15.11 23.01 0.41
C ASP A 67 -14.93 24.01 -0.74
N GLU A 68 -14.90 25.30 -0.45
CA GLU A 68 -14.63 26.34 -1.46
C GLU A 68 -13.24 26.16 -2.09
N SER A 69 -12.21 25.90 -1.28
CA SER A 69 -10.84 25.66 -1.77
C SER A 69 -10.73 24.37 -2.58
N TYR A 70 -11.42 23.32 -2.15
CA TYR A 70 -11.46 22.00 -2.81
C TYR A 70 -12.11 22.10 -4.19
N LEU A 71 -13.27 22.78 -4.29
CA LEU A 71 -13.95 23.01 -5.56
C LEU A 71 -13.13 23.91 -6.49
N ALA A 72 -12.52 24.98 -5.96
CA ALA A 72 -11.68 25.86 -6.76
C ALA A 72 -10.50 25.11 -7.40
N GLN A 73 -9.84 24.20 -6.66
CA GLN A 73 -8.77 23.36 -7.21
C GLN A 73 -9.28 22.39 -8.28
N THR A 74 -10.49 21.84 -8.08
CA THR A 74 -11.09 20.88 -9.01
C THR A 74 -11.51 21.54 -10.34
N TYR A 75 -11.95 22.81 -10.31
CA TYR A 75 -12.48 23.51 -11.50
C TYR A 75 -11.50 24.49 -12.17
N ASN A 76 -10.44 24.94 -11.51
CA ASN A 76 -9.48 25.91 -12.09
C ASN A 76 -8.36 25.28 -12.94
N ASP A 77 -8.35 23.97 -13.16
CA ASP A 77 -7.40 23.35 -14.08
C ASP A 77 -7.90 23.48 -15.55
N PRO A 78 -7.18 24.17 -16.45
CA PRO A 78 -7.58 24.38 -17.84
C PRO A 78 -7.68 23.08 -18.67
N SER A 79 -7.26 21.93 -18.13
CA SER A 79 -7.40 20.62 -18.78
C SER A 79 -8.84 20.07 -18.80
N VAL A 80 -9.78 20.67 -18.05
CA VAL A 80 -11.20 20.28 -18.01
C VAL A 80 -12.02 20.93 -19.14
N GLY A 81 -11.53 22.05 -19.69
CA GLY A 81 -12.25 22.83 -20.72
C GLY A 81 -12.31 22.22 -22.12
N THR A 82 -11.56 21.15 -22.41
CA THR A 82 -11.40 20.64 -23.79
C THR A 82 -11.82 19.19 -24.02
N ARG A 83 -12.37 18.50 -23.01
CA ARG A 83 -12.73 17.07 -23.15
C ARG A 83 -14.23 16.87 -23.42
N THR A 84 -14.72 17.42 -24.52
CA THR A 84 -15.99 16.98 -25.11
C THR A 84 -15.75 15.71 -25.93
N GLY A 85 -16.23 14.57 -25.45
CA GLY A 85 -16.42 13.36 -26.27
C GLY A 85 -15.52 12.16 -25.93
N ALA A 86 -16.18 11.06 -25.56
CA ALA A 86 -15.78 9.67 -25.73
C ALA A 86 -14.77 8.96 -24.81
N ASN A 87 -14.02 9.61 -23.90
CA ASN A 87 -13.13 8.90 -22.96
C ASN A 87 -13.40 9.26 -21.49
N ARG A 88 -14.51 8.73 -20.94
CA ARG A 88 -14.92 8.95 -19.54
C ARG A 88 -14.36 7.90 -18.56
N SER A 89 -13.49 7.01 -19.02
CA SER A 89 -13.03 5.83 -18.26
C SER A 89 -11.67 6.00 -17.56
N GLN A 90 -11.05 7.18 -17.61
CA GLN A 90 -9.79 7.49 -16.91
C GLN A 90 -9.79 8.94 -16.42
N ILE A 91 -10.81 9.30 -15.62
CA ILE A 91 -10.72 10.49 -14.79
C ILE A 91 -10.01 10.03 -13.51
N GLU A 92 -8.68 10.08 -13.48
CA GLU A 92 -8.01 10.18 -12.18
C GLU A 92 -8.57 11.46 -11.55
N PRO A 93 -9.34 11.38 -10.44
CA PRO A 93 -9.76 12.58 -9.75
C PRO A 93 -8.47 13.33 -9.40
N GLN A 94 -8.32 14.57 -9.89
CA GLN A 94 -7.21 15.42 -9.50
C GLN A 94 -7.23 15.50 -7.97
N THR A 95 -6.33 14.75 -7.33
CA THR A 95 -6.45 14.46 -5.90
C THR A 95 -6.04 15.71 -5.16
N SER A 96 -6.98 16.33 -4.45
CA SER A 96 -6.65 17.32 -3.44
C SER A 96 -5.57 16.77 -2.51
N SER A 97 -4.76 17.68 -1.97
CA SER A 97 -3.64 17.32 -1.10
C SER A 97 -3.72 18.08 0.21
N ILE A 98 -3.34 17.40 1.30
CA ILE A 98 -3.17 18.01 2.61
C ILE A 98 -1.68 18.19 2.90
N GLU A 99 -1.38 19.17 3.75
CA GLU A 99 -0.06 19.36 4.31
C GLU A 99 0.06 18.56 5.60
N ILE A 100 1.13 17.79 5.73
CA ILE A 100 1.44 17.01 6.93
C ILE A 100 2.86 17.32 7.41
N SER A 101 3.10 17.16 8.70
CA SER A 101 4.44 17.17 9.27
C SER A 101 5.22 15.89 8.89
N PRO A 102 6.55 15.87 8.99
CA PRO A 102 7.34 14.66 8.74
C PRO A 102 6.93 13.48 9.63
N ASN A 103 6.62 13.72 10.90
CA ASN A 103 6.27 12.69 11.87
C ASN A 103 4.91 12.05 11.57
N GLU A 104 4.03 12.74 10.83
CA GLU A 104 2.73 12.22 10.40
C GLU A 104 2.82 11.37 9.13
N PHE A 105 3.99 11.30 8.48
CA PHE A 105 4.14 10.65 7.18
C PHE A 105 3.71 9.18 7.20
N VAL A 106 4.13 8.42 8.22
CA VAL A 106 3.69 7.03 8.40
C VAL A 106 2.18 6.92 8.60
N GLY A 107 1.57 7.86 9.34
CA GLY A 107 0.13 7.93 9.53
C GLY A 107 -0.62 8.17 8.21
N ALA A 108 -0.07 9.02 7.34
CA ALA A 108 -0.64 9.27 6.03
C ALA A 108 -0.52 8.05 5.11
N LEU A 109 0.62 7.33 5.13
CA LEU A 109 0.78 6.07 4.39
C LEU A 109 -0.20 5.00 4.87
N LEU A 110 -0.43 4.89 6.19
CA LEU A 110 -1.43 4.00 6.76
C LEU A 110 -2.84 4.31 6.26
N ILE A 111 -3.23 5.60 6.23
CA ILE A 111 -4.54 6.00 5.71
C ILE A 111 -4.67 5.63 4.22
N LEU A 112 -3.64 5.88 3.42
CA LEU A 112 -3.64 5.50 2.00
C LEU A 112 -3.77 3.98 1.82
N GLN A 113 -3.05 3.19 2.62
CA GLN A 113 -3.15 1.73 2.63
C GLN A 113 -4.59 1.28 2.94
N GLU A 114 -5.24 1.88 3.95
CA GLU A 114 -6.63 1.56 4.32
C GLU A 114 -7.65 1.97 3.27
N LEU A 115 -7.34 2.97 2.45
CA LEU A 115 -8.17 3.42 1.33
C LEU A 115 -7.96 2.58 0.05
N GLY A 116 -7.05 1.60 0.07
CA GLY A 116 -6.71 0.80 -1.11
C GLY A 116 -5.75 1.49 -2.08
N GLU A 117 -5.12 2.60 -1.70
CA GLU A 117 -4.23 3.39 -2.55
C GLU A 117 -2.79 2.82 -2.55
N TYR A 118 -2.67 1.52 -2.84
CA TYR A 118 -1.43 0.77 -2.68
C TYR A 118 -0.30 1.30 -3.57
N GLU A 119 -0.58 1.60 -4.84
CA GLU A 119 0.42 2.16 -5.75
C GLU A 119 0.96 3.51 -5.27
N LEU A 120 0.09 4.33 -4.68
CA LEU A 120 0.47 5.62 -4.14
C LEU A 120 1.33 5.46 -2.87
N VAL A 121 1.02 4.50 -2.01
CA VAL A 121 1.89 4.11 -0.88
C VAL A 121 3.28 3.72 -1.39
N LEU A 122 3.37 2.89 -2.44
CA LEU A 122 4.66 2.50 -3.04
C LEU A 122 5.40 3.72 -3.61
N LYS A 123 4.71 4.61 -4.32
CA LYS A 123 5.28 5.82 -4.93
C LYS A 123 5.86 6.77 -3.88
N LEU A 124 5.18 6.93 -2.75
CA LEU A 124 5.59 7.83 -1.67
C LEU A 124 6.62 7.21 -0.73
N GLY A 125 6.50 5.92 -0.41
CA GLY A 125 7.35 5.23 0.55
C GLY A 125 8.73 4.83 0.01
N ARG A 126 8.83 4.38 -1.26
CA ARG A 126 10.10 3.89 -1.83
C ARG A 126 11.26 4.91 -1.78
N PRO A 127 11.07 6.21 -2.05
CA PRO A 127 12.14 7.20 -1.93
C PRO A 127 12.75 7.28 -0.52
N TYR A 128 11.99 6.94 0.52
CA TYR A 128 12.42 7.00 1.92
C TYR A 128 13.57 6.01 2.22
N PHE A 129 13.70 4.94 1.43
CA PHE A 129 14.77 3.93 1.61
C PHE A 129 16.08 4.29 0.90
N LYS A 130 16.02 5.08 -0.19
CA LYS A 130 17.19 5.39 -1.03
C LYS A 130 18.16 6.41 -0.42
N ASN A 131 17.69 7.21 0.52
CA ASN A 131 18.44 8.36 1.06
C ASN A 131 19.25 8.04 2.33
N THR A 132 19.20 6.81 2.84
CA THR A 132 19.74 6.46 4.17
C THR A 132 21.12 5.80 4.13
N THR A 133 21.62 5.38 2.96
CA THR A 133 22.98 4.84 2.82
C THR A 133 24.10 5.87 3.06
N THR A 134 23.77 7.16 3.29
CA THR A 134 24.77 8.23 3.43
C THR A 134 24.87 8.92 4.79
N ASN A 135 23.97 8.66 5.75
CA ASN A 135 23.99 9.38 7.04
C ASN A 135 24.05 8.45 8.25
N THR A 136 25.27 8.24 8.75
CA THR A 136 25.52 7.73 10.11
C THR A 136 25.12 8.79 11.14
N PRO A 137 24.13 8.55 12.02
CA PRO A 137 23.76 9.53 13.04
C PRO A 137 24.77 9.50 14.18
N THR A 138 25.37 10.67 14.44
CA THR A 138 26.21 10.95 15.63
C THR A 138 25.36 11.72 16.65
N GLU A 139 24.13 11.27 16.92
CA GLU A 139 23.21 11.92 17.86
C GLU A 139 22.68 10.92 18.91
N LEU A 140 22.25 11.46 20.05
CA LEU A 140 21.88 10.75 21.28
C LEU A 140 20.94 9.56 21.04
N SER A 141 21.07 8.51 21.85
CA SER A 141 20.47 7.19 21.63
C SER A 141 18.95 7.19 21.40
N SER A 142 18.20 8.12 21.99
CA SER A 142 16.74 8.18 21.86
C SER A 142 16.27 8.61 20.45
N SER A 143 16.92 9.57 19.79
CA SER A 143 16.49 10.02 18.45
C SER A 143 16.79 8.99 17.37
N VAL A 144 17.82 8.16 17.59
CA VAL A 144 18.17 7.05 16.69
C VAL A 144 17.13 5.93 16.78
N GLU A 145 16.68 5.59 17.99
CA GLU A 145 15.65 4.56 18.21
C GLU A 145 14.28 4.97 17.63
N GLU A 146 13.88 6.23 17.79
CA GLU A 146 12.65 6.77 17.20
C GLU A 146 12.69 6.73 15.66
N SER A 147 13.80 7.15 15.06
CA SER A 147 13.98 7.11 13.59
C SER A 147 14.00 5.68 13.04
N ALA A 148 14.59 4.73 13.78
CA ALA A 148 14.58 3.32 13.39
C ALA A 148 13.17 2.72 13.47
N THR A 149 12.38 3.10 14.47
CA THR A 149 11.00 2.64 14.64
C THR A 149 10.10 3.19 13.53
N GLU A 150 10.18 4.49 13.24
CA GLU A 150 9.46 5.11 12.12
C GLU A 150 9.80 4.44 10.79
N ARG A 151 11.10 4.17 10.56
CA ARG A 151 11.54 3.43 9.37
C ARG A 151 10.90 2.05 9.30
N ALA A 152 10.86 1.31 10.41
CA ALA A 152 10.26 -0.02 10.45
C ALA A 152 8.77 0.03 10.07
N ASP A 153 8.02 1.03 10.56
CA ASP A 153 6.61 1.21 10.21
C ASP A 153 6.40 1.61 8.74
N ILE A 154 7.28 2.42 8.16
CA ILE A 154 7.24 2.77 6.72
C ILE A 154 7.54 1.53 5.87
N VAL A 155 8.56 0.74 6.23
CA VAL A 155 8.89 -0.54 5.58
C VAL A 155 7.69 -1.49 5.64
N LEU A 156 7.04 -1.60 6.80
CA LEU A 156 5.87 -2.44 7.00
C LEU A 156 4.70 -1.99 6.11
N THR A 157 4.44 -0.69 6.03
CA THR A 157 3.34 -0.14 5.21
C THR A 157 3.58 -0.34 3.72
N VAL A 158 4.81 -0.13 3.23
CA VAL A 158 5.17 -0.42 1.84
C VAL A 158 5.06 -1.92 1.54
N THR A 159 5.44 -2.77 2.49
CA THR A 159 5.31 -4.23 2.35
C THR A 159 3.85 -4.66 2.25
N PHE A 160 2.97 -4.11 3.10
CA PHE A 160 1.54 -4.42 3.02
C PHE A 160 0.89 -3.86 1.75
N ALA A 161 1.35 -2.73 1.21
CA ALA A 161 0.92 -2.26 -0.11
C ALA A 161 1.28 -3.28 -1.21
N CYS A 162 2.52 -3.81 -1.18
CA CYS A 162 2.94 -4.88 -2.08
C CYS A 162 2.09 -6.17 -1.93
N LEU A 163 1.76 -6.53 -0.68
CA LEU A 163 0.92 -7.70 -0.38
C LEU A 163 -0.48 -7.56 -0.98
N GLU A 164 -1.16 -6.45 -0.71
CA GLU A 164 -2.53 -6.23 -1.17
C GLU A 164 -2.59 -6.04 -2.69
N LEU A 165 -1.64 -5.31 -3.29
CA LEU A 165 -1.53 -5.23 -4.75
C LEU A 165 -1.33 -6.61 -5.40
N GLY A 166 -0.49 -7.47 -4.78
CA GLY A 166 -0.31 -8.84 -5.22
C GLY A 166 -1.59 -9.67 -5.14
N ARG A 167 -2.40 -9.48 -4.09
CA ARG A 167 -3.70 -10.15 -3.93
C ARG A 167 -4.73 -9.68 -4.95
N GLU A 168 -4.79 -8.39 -5.26
CA GLU A 168 -5.65 -7.86 -6.32
C GLU A 168 -5.27 -8.43 -7.69
N GLN A 169 -3.99 -8.45 -8.02
CA GLN A 169 -3.47 -9.04 -9.26
C GLN A 169 -3.77 -10.54 -9.34
N TRP A 170 -3.65 -11.26 -8.22
CA TRP A 170 -4.02 -12.67 -8.14
C TRP A 170 -5.52 -12.85 -8.45
N GLN A 171 -6.41 -12.08 -7.83
CA GLN A 171 -7.85 -12.15 -8.10
C GLN A 171 -8.20 -11.85 -9.57
N GLN A 172 -7.38 -11.03 -10.25
CA GLN A 172 -7.53 -10.72 -11.68
C GLN A 172 -6.90 -11.77 -12.61
N GLY A 173 -6.27 -12.81 -12.07
CA GLY A 173 -5.62 -13.87 -12.85
C GLY A 173 -4.25 -13.48 -13.43
N GLN A 174 -3.65 -12.39 -12.95
CA GLN A 174 -2.31 -11.92 -13.34
C GLN A 174 -1.27 -12.48 -12.35
N TYR A 175 -0.99 -13.77 -12.41
CA TYR A 175 -0.23 -14.47 -11.38
C TYR A 175 1.27 -14.12 -11.37
N GLU A 176 1.88 -13.82 -12.51
CA GLU A 176 3.27 -13.34 -12.61
C GLU A 176 3.42 -11.96 -11.96
N ASN A 177 2.48 -11.06 -12.23
CA ASN A 177 2.46 -9.73 -11.61
C ASN A 177 2.25 -9.86 -10.09
N ALA A 178 1.29 -10.69 -9.68
CA ALA A 178 1.03 -10.97 -8.27
C ALA A 178 2.28 -11.48 -7.55
N ALA A 179 2.99 -12.44 -8.15
CA ALA A 179 4.22 -12.99 -7.58
C ALA A 179 5.32 -11.93 -7.47
N THR A 180 5.49 -11.11 -8.51
CA THR A 180 6.46 -10.01 -8.51
C THR A 180 6.16 -9.00 -7.40
N SER A 181 4.89 -8.65 -7.17
CA SER A 181 4.47 -7.74 -6.10
C SER A 181 4.77 -8.32 -4.71
N LEU A 182 4.44 -9.60 -4.48
CA LEU A 182 4.71 -10.29 -3.21
C LEU A 182 6.21 -10.45 -2.95
N GLU A 183 6.98 -10.87 -3.96
CA GLU A 183 8.44 -11.02 -3.89
C GLU A 183 9.12 -9.67 -3.60
N THR A 184 8.61 -8.57 -4.17
CA THR A 184 9.11 -7.21 -3.89
C THR A 184 8.94 -6.84 -2.42
N GLY A 185 7.75 -7.08 -1.84
CA GLY A 185 7.51 -6.81 -0.42
C GLY A 185 8.35 -7.72 0.49
N GLN A 186 8.50 -8.99 0.13
CA GLN A 186 9.30 -9.95 0.88
C GLN A 186 10.80 -9.58 0.91
N GLU A 187 11.36 -9.21 -0.25
CA GLU A 187 12.76 -8.83 -0.36
C GLU A 187 13.04 -7.54 0.41
N LEU A 188 12.09 -6.60 0.47
CA LEU A 188 12.21 -5.40 1.30
C LEU A 188 12.33 -5.74 2.80
N LEU A 189 11.46 -6.60 3.33
CA LEU A 189 11.56 -7.07 4.72
C LEU A 189 12.89 -7.78 4.99
N LYS A 190 13.34 -8.59 4.04
CA LYS A 190 14.59 -9.34 4.13
C LYS A 190 15.80 -8.41 4.11
N SER A 191 15.81 -7.38 3.27
CA SER A 191 16.93 -6.43 3.18
C SER A 191 17.07 -5.57 4.45
N GLU A 192 15.96 -5.30 5.13
CA GLU A 192 15.93 -4.53 6.38
C GLU A 192 16.07 -5.43 7.63
N GLY A 193 15.91 -6.75 7.48
CA GLY A 193 15.99 -7.70 8.59
C GLY A 193 14.81 -7.58 9.58
N LEU A 194 13.63 -7.21 9.09
CA LEU A 194 12.45 -6.90 9.91
C LEU A 194 11.31 -7.91 9.68
N PHE A 195 10.42 -8.03 10.69
CA PHE A 195 9.11 -8.69 10.63
C PHE A 195 9.11 -10.12 10.06
N ASP A 196 9.89 -11.03 10.65
CA ASP A 196 10.00 -12.44 10.23
C ASP A 196 8.65 -13.15 10.07
N SER A 197 7.70 -12.92 10.97
CA SER A 197 6.36 -13.51 10.89
C SER A 197 5.61 -13.06 9.64
N VAL A 198 5.71 -11.78 9.27
CA VAL A 198 5.11 -11.23 8.06
C VAL A 198 5.80 -11.78 6.82
N ARG A 199 7.13 -11.93 6.85
CA ARG A 199 7.89 -12.54 5.75
C ARG A 199 7.46 -13.99 5.49
N LEU A 200 7.15 -14.75 6.55
CA LEU A 200 6.63 -16.12 6.46
C LEU A 200 5.19 -16.15 5.92
N GLU A 201 4.33 -15.19 6.31
CA GLU A 201 2.98 -15.03 5.73
C GLU A 201 3.07 -14.81 4.21
N ILE A 202 3.91 -13.88 3.77
CA ILE A 202 4.13 -13.59 2.34
C ILE A 202 4.70 -14.81 1.61
N GLN A 203 5.66 -15.53 2.21
CA GLN A 203 6.21 -16.75 1.61
C GLN A 203 5.13 -17.82 1.39
N ALA A 204 4.22 -17.98 2.34
CA ALA A 204 3.11 -18.93 2.20
C ALA A 204 2.19 -18.53 1.03
N ASP A 205 1.89 -17.24 0.87
CA ASP A 205 1.08 -16.74 -0.25
C ASP A 205 1.80 -16.93 -1.59
N ILE A 206 3.11 -16.63 -1.69
CA ILE A 206 3.93 -16.91 -2.89
C ILE A 206 3.91 -18.40 -3.23
N SER A 207 4.01 -19.28 -2.23
CA SER A 207 4.04 -20.74 -2.43
C SER A 207 2.70 -21.24 -2.99
N LYS A 208 1.57 -20.75 -2.46
CA LYS A 208 0.22 -21.05 -2.97
C LYS A 208 -0.03 -20.51 -4.38
N LEU A 209 0.56 -19.36 -4.71
CA LEU A 209 0.43 -18.73 -6.03
C LEU A 209 1.24 -19.47 -7.12
N ARG A 210 2.33 -20.14 -6.72
CA ARG A 210 3.32 -20.73 -7.63
C ARG A 210 2.73 -21.65 -8.72
N PRO A 211 1.79 -22.57 -8.45
CA PRO A 211 1.21 -23.40 -9.52
C PRO A 211 0.52 -22.58 -10.61
N TYR A 212 -0.19 -21.52 -10.23
CA TYR A 212 -0.89 -20.65 -11.17
C TYR A 212 0.10 -19.83 -12.01
N ARG A 213 1.15 -19.29 -11.38
CA ARG A 213 2.25 -18.61 -12.06
C ARG A 213 2.95 -19.51 -13.08
N ILE A 214 3.20 -20.77 -12.74
CA ILE A 214 3.78 -21.76 -13.67
C ILE A 214 2.88 -21.91 -14.90
N LEU A 215 1.58 -22.13 -14.70
CA LEU A 215 0.64 -22.31 -15.81
C LEU A 215 0.56 -21.08 -16.70
N GLU A 216 0.49 -19.88 -16.12
CA GLU A 216 0.48 -18.63 -16.88
C GLU A 216 1.75 -18.47 -17.74
N LEU A 217 2.93 -18.62 -17.13
CA LEU A 217 4.20 -18.49 -17.84
C LEU A 217 4.35 -19.52 -18.97
N LEU A 218 3.91 -20.77 -18.75
CA LEU A 218 3.96 -21.84 -19.74
C LEU A 218 2.86 -21.73 -20.82
N ALA A 219 1.83 -20.91 -20.61
CA ALA A 219 0.78 -20.66 -21.59
C ALA A 219 1.13 -19.54 -22.60
N LEU A 220 2.17 -18.74 -22.33
CA LEU A 220 2.62 -17.66 -23.22
C LEU A 220 3.06 -18.19 -24.60
N PRO A 221 3.01 -17.39 -25.69
CA PRO A 221 3.54 -17.79 -27.00
C PRO A 221 5.01 -18.25 -26.95
N GLU A 222 5.42 -19.11 -27.89
CA GLU A 222 6.80 -19.64 -27.95
C GLU A 222 7.87 -18.56 -28.10
N GLU A 223 7.49 -17.41 -28.67
CA GLU A 223 8.33 -16.22 -28.80
C GLU A 223 8.74 -15.64 -27.43
N ASN A 224 7.95 -15.85 -26.38
CA ASN A 224 8.23 -15.44 -25.00
C ASN A 224 9.15 -16.45 -24.29
N PHE A 225 10.28 -16.78 -24.92
CA PHE A 225 11.21 -17.82 -24.46
C PHE A 225 11.69 -17.60 -23.02
N ALA A 226 12.00 -16.36 -22.63
CA ALA A 226 12.51 -16.05 -21.30
C ALA A 226 11.49 -16.36 -20.20
N GLN A 227 10.25 -15.90 -20.36
CA GLN A 227 9.15 -16.14 -19.42
C GLN A 227 8.77 -17.63 -19.38
N ARG A 228 8.67 -18.29 -20.53
CA ARG A 228 8.40 -19.75 -20.58
C ARG A 228 9.51 -20.54 -19.90
N ARG A 229 10.78 -20.15 -20.06
CA ARG A 229 11.92 -20.79 -19.37
C ARG A 229 11.83 -20.60 -17.86
N GLN A 230 11.45 -19.43 -17.38
CA GLN A 230 11.18 -19.20 -15.96
C GLN A 230 10.05 -20.11 -15.46
N GLY A 231 8.96 -20.26 -16.21
CA GLY A 231 7.88 -21.19 -15.89
C GLY A 231 8.36 -22.64 -15.77
N LEU A 232 9.23 -23.08 -16.68
CA LEU A 232 9.86 -24.42 -16.63
C LEU A 232 10.77 -24.60 -15.41
N GLN A 233 11.54 -23.58 -15.04
CA GLN A 233 12.40 -23.61 -13.86
C GLN A 233 11.56 -23.72 -12.58
N LEU A 234 10.49 -22.93 -12.47
CA LEU A 234 9.56 -23.02 -11.34
C LEU A 234 8.89 -24.40 -11.27
N LEU A 235 8.50 -24.95 -12.42
CA LEU A 235 7.95 -26.32 -12.51
C LEU A 235 8.97 -27.38 -12.07
N GLN A 236 10.23 -27.22 -12.46
CA GLN A 236 11.28 -28.13 -12.03
C GLN A 236 11.48 -28.07 -10.51
N THR A 237 11.50 -26.88 -9.92
CA THR A 237 11.65 -26.67 -8.48
C THR A 237 10.51 -27.32 -7.70
N ILE A 238 9.24 -27.08 -8.09
CA ILE A 238 8.10 -27.68 -7.40
C ILE A 238 8.12 -29.21 -7.48
N LEU A 239 8.49 -29.78 -8.65
CA LEU A 239 8.60 -31.24 -8.79
C LEU A 239 9.73 -31.82 -7.93
N GLN A 240 10.86 -31.12 -7.81
CA GLN A 240 11.96 -31.55 -6.93
C GLN A 240 11.55 -31.52 -5.46
N GLU A 241 10.91 -30.44 -5.01
CA GLU A 241 10.41 -30.31 -3.64
C GLU A 241 9.39 -31.38 -3.28
N ARG A 242 8.56 -31.79 -4.24
CA ARG A 242 7.59 -32.89 -4.07
C ARG A 242 8.22 -34.28 -4.09
N GLY A 243 9.44 -34.42 -4.59
CA GLY A 243 10.12 -35.72 -4.77
C GLY A 243 9.80 -36.42 -6.10
N GLY A 244 9.36 -35.68 -7.11
CA GLY A 244 8.98 -36.17 -8.44
C GLY A 244 7.55 -35.81 -8.83
N ILE A 245 7.11 -36.29 -10.00
CA ILE A 245 5.76 -36.04 -10.54
C ILE A 245 4.68 -36.67 -9.65
N ASP A 246 4.91 -37.90 -9.18
CA ASP A 246 4.04 -38.60 -8.22
C ASP A 246 4.47 -38.35 -6.76
N GLY A 247 5.27 -37.31 -6.54
CA GLY A 247 5.80 -36.95 -5.24
C GLY A 247 4.71 -36.42 -4.30
N ALA A 248 4.76 -36.84 -3.03
CA ALA A 248 3.80 -36.49 -1.98
C ALA A 248 4.41 -35.59 -0.88
N LEU A 249 5.64 -35.09 -1.07
CA LEU A 249 6.25 -34.15 -0.13
C LEU A 249 5.58 -32.78 -0.25
N ASN A 250 5.54 -32.05 0.87
CA ASN A 250 4.92 -30.74 0.94
C ASN A 250 5.84 -29.66 0.34
N ASP A 251 5.44 -29.12 -0.80
CA ASP A 251 6.12 -28.03 -1.49
C ASP A 251 5.56 -26.64 -1.11
N GLY A 252 4.63 -26.59 -0.16
CA GLY A 252 4.03 -25.35 0.34
C GLY A 252 2.93 -24.75 -0.54
N SER A 253 2.67 -25.31 -1.73
CA SER A 253 1.62 -24.82 -2.63
C SER A 253 0.20 -25.24 -2.25
N GLY A 254 0.06 -26.24 -1.38
CA GLY A 254 -1.24 -26.83 -1.02
C GLY A 254 -1.78 -27.83 -2.05
N LEU A 255 -0.99 -28.17 -3.07
CA LEU A 255 -1.26 -29.32 -3.93
C LEU A 255 -1.04 -30.60 -3.12
N ASN A 256 -2.02 -31.49 -3.07
CA ASN A 256 -1.89 -32.84 -2.47
C ASN A 256 -1.77 -33.87 -3.58
#